data_AF-A0A3D8MQY1-F1
#
_entry.id   AF-A0A3D8MQY1-F1
#
_cell.length_a   1.000
_cell.length_b   1.000
_cell.length_c   1.000
_cell.angle_alpha   90.00
_cell.angle_beta   90.00
_cell.angle_gamma   90.00
#
_symmetry.space_group_name_H-M   'P 1'
#
loop_
_entity.id
_entity.type
_entity.pdbx_description
1 polymer ?
#
loop_
_entity_poly.entity_id
_entity_poly.type
_entity_poly.pdbx_seq_one_letter_code
_entity_poly.pdbx_strand_id
1 'polypeptide(L)'
;MMSGEMLPVLKLVKYAGLVLFAAGAALTFLGEGLRLRQRAAYVVAAPGYMATWGGGMVMVGMYNHALFSGWIVVTFLLMTAVMNAVMWSAAAEGRRSAALAAVSTLALVGCVGLMVFRPF
;
A
#
# COMPACT_ATOMS: atom_id res chain seq x y z
N MET A 1 6.45 27.85 -7.74
CA MET A 1 6.94 27.27 -6.49
C MET A 1 5.74 26.80 -5.69
N MET A 2 5.60 25.50 -5.45
CA MET A 2 4.55 24.98 -4.57
C MET A 2 4.93 25.29 -3.10
N SER A 3 3.98 25.81 -2.32
CA SER A 3 4.21 26.32 -0.97
C SER A 3 4.64 25.22 0.01
N GLY A 4 5.36 25.59 1.08
CA GLY A 4 5.79 24.65 2.13
C GLY A 4 4.63 23.91 2.82
N GLU A 5 3.39 24.38 2.63
CA GLU A 5 2.15 23.79 3.12
C GLU A 5 1.78 22.46 2.41
N MET A 6 2.37 22.17 1.26
CA MET A 6 2.10 20.93 0.53
C MET A 6 2.72 19.69 1.15
N LEU A 7 3.81 19.83 1.91
CA LEU A 7 4.51 18.70 2.50
C LEU A 7 3.65 17.94 3.54
N PRO A 8 2.98 18.60 4.50
CA PRO A 8 2.01 17.95 5.37
C PRO A 8 0.88 17.24 4.61
N VAL A 9 0.37 17.86 3.54
CA VAL A 9 -0.70 17.29 2.72
C VAL A 9 -0.24 16.01 2.03
N LEU A 10 0.94 16.00 1.43
CA LEU A 10 1.48 14.80 0.78
C LEU A 10 1.75 13.67 1.77
N LYS A 11 2.27 13.98 2.96
CA LYS A 11 2.42 13.00 4.04
C LYS A 11 1.07 12.44 4.47
N LEU A 12 0.07 13.30 4.66
CA LEU A 12 -1.29 12.89 4.98
C LEU A 12 -1.86 11.96 3.90
N VAL A 13 -1.75 12.32 2.62
CA VAL A 13 -2.20 11.50 1.49
C VAL A 13 -1.48 10.15 1.47
N LYS A 14 -0.15 10.14 1.65
CA LYS A 14 0.67 8.91 1.68
C LYS A 14 0.20 7.96 2.79
N TYR A 15 0.06 8.46 4.02
CA TYR A 15 -0.31 7.61 5.16
C TYR A 15 -1.80 7.26 5.18
N ALA A 16 -2.69 8.15 4.78
CA ALA A 16 -4.11 7.83 4.60
C ALA A 16 -4.29 6.76 3.51
N GLY A 17 -3.55 6.88 2.40
CA GLY A 17 -3.48 5.85 1.37
C GLY A 17 -3.01 4.51 1.92
N LEU A 18 -1.98 4.51 2.78
CA LEU A 18 -1.44 3.29 3.38
C LEU A 18 -2.46 2.61 4.30
N VAL A 19 -3.19 3.39 5.10
CA VAL A 19 -4.27 2.89 5.96
C VAL A 19 -5.41 2.32 5.12
N LEU A 20 -5.83 3.02 4.05
CA LEU A 20 -6.83 2.52 3.12
C LEU A 20 -6.37 1.22 2.45
N PHE A 21 -5.11 1.14 2.03
CA PHE A 21 -4.57 -0.07 1.43
C PHE A 21 -4.58 -1.24 2.40
N ALA A 22 -4.12 -1.03 3.64
CA ALA A 22 -4.10 -2.06 4.68
C ALA A 22 -5.53 -2.52 5.04
N ALA A 23 -6.47 -1.60 5.19
CA ALA A 23 -7.87 -1.91 5.48
C ALA A 23 -8.53 -2.68 4.32
N GLY A 24 -8.31 -2.24 3.09
CA GLY A 24 -8.79 -2.93 1.89
C GLY A 24 -8.20 -4.33 1.77
N ALA A 25 -6.90 -4.50 1.99
CA ALA A 25 -6.24 -5.79 1.99
C ALA A 25 -6.80 -6.72 3.08
N ALA A 26 -6.99 -6.22 4.31
CA ALA A 26 -7.59 -6.97 5.40
C ALA A 26 -9.01 -7.43 5.05
N LEU A 27 -9.86 -6.54 4.53
CA LEU A 27 -11.20 -6.88 4.06
C LEU A 27 -11.19 -7.89 2.89
N THR A 28 -10.21 -7.80 1.99
CA THR A 28 -10.07 -8.79 0.90
C THR A 28 -9.68 -10.18 1.43
N PHE A 29 -8.84 -10.26 2.47
CA PHE A 29 -8.44 -11.54 3.04
C PHE A 29 -9.49 -12.12 4.01
N LEU A 30 -10.16 -11.28 4.80
CA LEU A 30 -11.08 -11.70 5.86
C LEU A 30 -12.54 -11.73 5.42
N GLY A 31 -12.91 -10.91 4.43
CA GLY A 31 -14.30 -10.72 4.01
C GLY A 31 -14.96 -12.00 3.52
N GLU A 32 -16.19 -12.22 3.98
CA GLU A 32 -17.04 -13.31 3.51
C GLU A 32 -17.72 -12.93 2.19
N GLY A 33 -17.67 -13.83 1.22
CA GLY A 33 -18.24 -13.63 -0.12
C GLY A 33 -17.27 -12.98 -1.11
N LEU A 34 -17.31 -13.45 -2.36
CA LEU A 34 -16.46 -12.95 -3.44
C LEU A 34 -16.69 -11.46 -3.74
N ARG A 35 -17.95 -11.02 -3.76
CA ARG A 35 -18.31 -9.63 -4.11
C ARG A 35 -17.74 -8.60 -3.14
N LEU A 36 -17.75 -8.91 -1.83
CA LEU A 36 -17.18 -8.03 -0.81
C LEU A 36 -15.65 -7.92 -1.01
N ARG A 37 -14.98 -9.05 -1.22
CA ARG A 37 -13.53 -9.10 -1.44
C ARG A 37 -13.10 -8.33 -2.69
N GLN A 38 -13.85 -8.45 -3.79
CA GLN A 38 -13.62 -7.68 -5.01
C GLN A 38 -13.80 -6.18 -4.78
N ARG A 39 -14.87 -5.77 -4.10
CA ARG A 39 -15.06 -4.35 -3.75
C ARG A 39 -13.93 -3.84 -2.86
N ALA A 40 -13.54 -4.60 -1.85
CA ALA A 40 -12.41 -4.24 -0.99
C ALA A 40 -11.10 -4.10 -1.79
N ALA A 41 -10.83 -5.01 -2.73
CA ALA A 41 -9.62 -4.97 -3.55
C ALA A 41 -9.61 -3.77 -4.51
N TYR A 42 -10.68 -3.59 -5.28
CA TYR A 42 -10.70 -2.60 -6.37
C TYR A 42 -11.10 -1.19 -5.93
N VAL A 43 -11.94 -1.06 -4.92
CA VAL A 43 -12.50 0.25 -4.50
C VAL A 43 -11.77 0.81 -3.27
N VAL A 44 -11.09 -0.03 -2.48
CA VAL A 44 -10.40 0.41 -1.25
C VAL A 44 -8.89 0.19 -1.36
N ALA A 45 -8.45 -1.05 -1.59
CA ALA A 45 -7.04 -1.39 -1.58
C ALA A 45 -6.27 -0.75 -2.74
N ALA A 46 -6.76 -0.87 -3.98
CA ALA A 46 -6.09 -0.30 -5.15
C ALA A 46 -5.97 1.24 -5.08
N PRO A 47 -7.03 2.01 -4.76
CA PRO A 47 -6.89 3.45 -4.56
C PRO A 47 -5.95 3.82 -3.41
N GLY A 48 -5.98 3.08 -2.29
CA GLY A 48 -5.04 3.28 -1.18
C GLY A 48 -3.59 3.06 -1.58
N TYR A 49 -3.30 1.98 -2.32
CA TYR A 49 -1.98 1.71 -2.87
C TYR A 49 -1.51 2.84 -3.79
N MET A 50 -2.39 3.29 -4.71
CA MET A 50 -2.08 4.38 -5.63
C MET A 50 -1.85 5.71 -4.91
N ALA A 51 -2.63 6.03 -3.88
CA ALA A 51 -2.45 7.24 -3.08
C ALA A 51 -1.12 7.20 -2.29
N THR A 52 -0.77 6.04 -1.71
CA THR A 52 0.49 5.84 -1.00
C THR A 52 1.69 6.10 -1.90
N TRP A 53 1.70 5.44 -3.07
CA TRP A 53 2.79 5.57 -4.04
C TRP A 53 2.82 6.93 -4.72
N GLY A 54 1.66 7.46 -5.12
CA GLY A 54 1.55 8.78 -5.73
C GLY A 54 2.09 9.87 -4.81
N GLY A 55 1.67 9.87 -3.54
CA GLY A 55 2.20 10.79 -2.53
C GLY A 55 3.71 10.62 -2.32
N GLY A 56 4.19 9.38 -2.21
CA GLY A 56 5.61 9.08 -2.07
C GLY A 56 6.47 9.54 -3.26
N MET A 57 6.01 9.31 -4.49
CA MET A 57 6.75 9.68 -5.71
C MET A 57 6.88 11.20 -5.87
N VAL A 58 5.82 11.94 -5.56
CA VAL A 58 5.87 13.42 -5.54
C VAL A 58 6.88 13.88 -4.48
N MET A 59 6.86 13.28 -3.29
CA MET A 59 7.82 13.61 -2.22
C MET A 59 9.27 13.30 -2.61
N VAL A 60 9.54 12.17 -3.28
CA VAL A 60 10.88 11.82 -3.78
C VAL A 60 11.41 12.92 -4.71
N GLY A 61 10.58 13.40 -5.64
CA GLY A 61 10.94 14.51 -6.52
C GLY A 61 11.20 15.82 -5.78
N MET A 62 10.39 16.13 -4.74
CA MET A 62 10.55 17.35 -3.93
C MET A 62 11.80 17.33 -3.03
N TYR A 63 12.15 16.17 -2.47
CA TYR A 63 13.33 16.00 -1.61
C TYR A 63 14.60 15.67 -2.40
N ASN A 64 14.53 15.59 -3.72
CA ASN A 64 15.64 15.20 -4.60
C ASN A 64 16.29 13.87 -4.18
N HIS A 65 15.46 12.91 -3.75
CA HIS A 65 15.94 11.60 -3.34
C HIS A 65 16.19 10.70 -4.54
N ALA A 66 17.19 9.82 -4.41
CA ALA A 66 17.42 8.77 -5.39
C ALA A 66 16.24 7.79 -5.37
N LEU A 67 15.48 7.77 -6.48
CA LEU A 67 14.33 6.89 -6.66
C LEU A 67 14.67 5.41 -6.41
N PHE A 68 15.86 4.99 -6.82
CA PHE A 68 16.37 3.63 -6.67
C PHE A 68 17.12 3.39 -5.36
N SER A 69 16.92 4.23 -4.35
CA SER A 69 17.43 3.92 -3.01
C SER A 69 16.81 2.60 -2.53
N GLY A 70 17.64 1.75 -1.91
CA GLY A 70 17.26 0.37 -1.60
C GLY A 70 15.97 0.26 -0.78
N TRP A 71 15.73 1.19 0.15
CA TRP A 71 14.51 1.18 0.96
C TRP A 71 13.25 1.52 0.15
N ILE A 72 13.32 2.41 -0.84
CA ILE A 72 12.20 2.71 -1.76
C ILE A 72 11.89 1.47 -2.59
N VAL A 73 12.93 0.86 -3.19
CA VAL A 73 12.79 -0.32 -4.04
C VAL A 73 12.22 -1.50 -3.26
N VAL A 74 12.75 -1.79 -2.07
CA VAL A 74 12.24 -2.88 -1.22
C VAL A 74 10.80 -2.62 -0.81
N THR A 75 10.46 -1.39 -0.41
CA THR A 75 9.08 -1.01 -0.07
C THR A 75 8.15 -1.19 -1.28
N PHE A 76 8.60 -0.82 -2.48
CA PHE A 76 7.87 -1.02 -3.73
C PHE A 76 7.59 -2.48 -4.01
N LEU A 77 8.60 -3.32 -3.93
CA LEU A 77 8.45 -4.75 -4.17
C LEU A 77 7.52 -5.39 -3.14
N LEU A 78 7.67 -5.07 -1.86
CA LEU A 78 6.81 -5.59 -0.80
C LEU A 78 5.35 -5.15 -0.97
N MET A 79 5.08 -3.84 -1.15
CA MET A 79 3.71 -3.37 -1.36
C MET A 79 3.09 -3.95 -2.64
N THR A 80 3.88 -4.09 -3.71
CA THR A 80 3.40 -4.65 -4.97
C THR A 80 3.10 -6.14 -4.84
N ALA A 81 3.91 -6.90 -4.10
CA ALA A 81 3.63 -8.29 -3.78
C ALA A 81 2.31 -8.44 -2.99
N VAL A 82 2.09 -7.57 -1.99
CA VAL A 82 0.82 -7.53 -1.24
C VAL A 82 -0.34 -7.19 -2.16
N MET A 83 -0.20 -6.20 -3.06
CA MET A 83 -1.25 -5.83 -4.00
C MET A 83 -1.60 -6.99 -4.95
N ASN A 84 -0.60 -7.73 -5.42
CA ASN A 84 -0.81 -8.94 -6.24
C ASN A 84 -1.54 -10.03 -5.44
N ALA A 85 -1.18 -10.24 -4.17
CA ALA A 85 -1.87 -11.18 -3.29
C ALA A 85 -3.35 -10.79 -3.08
N VAL A 86 -3.62 -9.50 -2.85
CA VAL A 86 -4.98 -8.94 -2.75
C VAL A 86 -5.78 -9.23 -4.03
N MET A 87 -5.23 -8.90 -5.19
CA MET A 87 -5.89 -9.13 -6.49
C MET A 87 -6.13 -10.62 -6.75
N TRP A 88 -5.15 -11.47 -6.45
CA TRP A 88 -5.28 -12.92 -6.58
C TRP A 88 -6.41 -13.48 -5.69
N SER A 89 -6.46 -13.07 -4.42
CA SER A 89 -7.48 -13.51 -3.49
C SER A 89 -8.88 -12.99 -3.84
N ALA A 90 -8.98 -11.83 -4.49
CA ALA A 90 -10.26 -11.29 -4.97
C ALA A 90 -10.72 -11.88 -6.32
N ALA A 91 -9.87 -12.57 -7.05
CA ALA A 91 -10.17 -13.00 -8.42
C ALA A 91 -11.20 -14.14 -8.49
N ALA A 92 -11.26 -15.03 -7.50
CA ALA A 92 -12.20 -16.16 -7.50
C ALA A 92 -12.51 -16.68 -6.08
N GLU A 93 -13.55 -17.49 -5.97
CA GLU A 93 -13.79 -18.31 -4.78
C GLU A 93 -12.68 -19.36 -4.61
N GLY A 94 -12.39 -19.74 -3.36
CA GLY A 94 -11.31 -20.69 -3.04
C GLY A 94 -9.88 -20.12 -3.09
N ARG A 95 -9.64 -18.92 -3.64
CA ARG A 95 -8.29 -18.29 -3.70
C ARG A 95 -7.87 -17.56 -2.42
N ARG A 96 -8.55 -17.82 -1.30
CA ARG A 96 -8.19 -17.29 0.02
C ARG A 96 -7.22 -18.23 0.71
N SER A 97 -6.19 -17.69 1.34
CA SER A 97 -5.24 -18.45 2.15
C SER A 97 -4.83 -17.67 3.39
N ALA A 98 -4.91 -18.30 4.56
CA ALA A 98 -4.44 -17.72 5.81
C ALA A 98 -2.92 -17.47 5.78
N ALA A 99 -2.15 -18.36 5.13
CA ALA A 99 -0.72 -18.18 4.95
C ALA A 99 -0.42 -16.94 4.08
N LEU A 100 -1.18 -16.76 2.99
CA LEU A 100 -1.03 -15.58 2.13
C LEU A 100 -1.38 -14.28 2.87
N ALA A 101 -2.43 -14.30 3.70
CA ALA A 101 -2.81 -13.17 4.55
C ALA A 101 -1.73 -12.85 5.59
N ALA A 102 -1.14 -13.87 6.23
CA ALA A 102 -0.07 -13.69 7.20
C ALA A 102 1.20 -13.11 6.56
N VAL A 103 1.66 -13.67 5.44
CA VAL A 103 2.82 -13.16 4.69
C VAL A 103 2.57 -11.73 4.20
N SER A 104 1.36 -11.44 3.71
CA SER A 104 0.99 -10.08 3.28
C SER A 104 0.99 -9.09 4.44
N THR A 105 0.53 -9.51 5.63
CA THR A 105 0.58 -8.70 6.84
C THR A 105 2.01 -8.41 7.25
N LEU A 106 2.89 -9.42 7.26
CA LEU A 106 4.32 -9.23 7.58
C LEU A 106 5.00 -8.29 6.58
N ALA A 107 4.71 -8.41 5.29
CA ALA A 107 5.21 -7.51 4.27
C ALA A 107 4.73 -6.06 4.48
N LEU A 108 3.45 -5.86 4.83
CA LEU A 108 2.90 -4.53 5.16
C LEU A 108 3.58 -3.92 6.40
N VAL A 109 3.81 -4.71 7.45
CA VAL A 109 4.55 -4.26 8.64
C VAL A 109 5.98 -3.87 8.26
N GLY A 110 6.64 -4.64 7.39
CA GLY A 110 7.94 -4.29 6.82
C GLY A 110 7.92 -2.96 6.07
N CYS A 111 6.92 -2.73 5.21
CA CYS A 111 6.72 -1.45 4.52
C CYS A 111 6.55 -0.28 5.50
N VAL A 112 5.72 -0.44 6.53
CA VAL A 112 5.55 0.59 7.58
C VAL A 112 6.87 0.87 8.28
N GLY A 113 7.62 -0.16 8.66
CA GLY A 113 8.93 -0.02 9.28
C GLY A 113 9.90 0.79 8.39
N LEU A 114 9.98 0.44 7.11
CA LEU A 114 10.81 1.18 6.14
C LEU A 114 10.35 2.64 6.01
N MET A 115 9.05 2.90 5.95
CA MET A 115 8.50 4.25 5.84
C MET A 115 8.56 5.08 7.13
N VAL A 116 8.74 4.47 8.30
CA VAL A 116 8.87 5.18 9.58
C VAL A 116 10.34 5.48 9.88
N PHE A 117 11.22 4.49 9.70
CA PHE A 117 12.65 4.66 9.94
C PHE A 117 13.38 5.38 8.79
N ARG A 118 12.75 5.47 7.61
CA ARG A 118 13.17 6.32 6.48
C ARG A 118 11.97 7.15 5.97
N PRO A 119 11.52 8.17 6.72
CA PRO A 119 10.23 8.84 6.52
C PRO A 119 10.17 9.92 5.44
N PHE A 120 11.17 9.96 4.56
CA PHE A 120 11.38 11.08 3.63
C PHE A 120 10.87 10.73 2.24
#